data_AF-A0AAJ2NSA7-F1
#
_entry.id   AF-A0AAJ2NSA7-F1
#
_cell.length_a   1.000
_cell.length_b   1.000
_cell.length_c   1.000
_cell.angle_alpha   90.00
_cell.angle_beta   90.00
_cell.angle_gamma   90.00
#
_symmetry.space_group_name_H-M   'P 1'
#
loop_
_entity.id
_entity.type
_entity.pdbx_description
1 polymer ?
#
loop_
_entity_poly.entity_id
_entity_poly.type
_entity_poly.pdbx_seq_one_letter_code
_entity_poly.pdbx_strand_id
1 'polypeptide(L)'
;RLEDIFATDEEWEKEYQEVKGLIPAIKEFEGKLSESADTLYKALQFEDQLLERIGKLYTYSHMRYDQDSTNSFYQGLDDRMKNLYSQAASALA
;
A
#
# COMPACT_ATOMS: atom_id res chain seq x y z
N ARG A 1 13.25 2.79 -14.62
CA ARG A 1 12.23 2.04 -15.39
C ARG A 1 11.23 1.45 -14.39
N LEU A 2 10.07 0.94 -14.81
CA LEU A 2 9.07 0.41 -13.85
C LEU A 2 9.55 -0.85 -13.15
N GLU A 3 10.45 -1.57 -13.83
CA GLU A 3 11.16 -2.74 -13.34
C GLU A 3 12.10 -2.43 -12.16
N ASP A 4 12.43 -1.15 -11.92
CA ASP A 4 13.19 -0.71 -10.75
C ASP A 4 12.31 -0.64 -9.49
N ILE A 5 10.97 -0.63 -9.65
CA ILE A 5 10.00 -0.67 -8.55
C ILE A 5 9.61 -2.13 -8.26
N PHE A 6 9.11 -2.84 -9.29
CA PHE A 6 8.87 -4.28 -9.24
C PHE A 6 9.38 -4.90 -10.53
N ALA A 7 10.24 -5.92 -10.40
CA ALA A 7 10.82 -6.59 -11.55
C ALA A 7 9.77 -7.27 -12.43
N THR A 8 8.68 -7.76 -11.84
CA THR A 8 7.58 -8.43 -12.54
C THR A 8 6.23 -8.13 -11.90
N ASP A 9 5.16 -8.44 -12.64
CA ASP A 9 3.78 -8.34 -12.15
C ASP A 9 3.51 -9.33 -11.00
N GLU A 10 4.24 -10.45 -10.92
CA GLU A 10 4.16 -11.40 -9.80
C GLU A 10 4.79 -10.86 -8.50
N GLU A 11 5.92 -10.15 -8.60
CA GLU A 11 6.52 -9.48 -7.42
C GLU A 11 5.60 -8.36 -6.91
N TRP A 12 4.95 -7.64 -7.82
CA TRP A 12 3.90 -6.68 -7.47
C TRP A 12 2.73 -7.37 -6.75
N GLU A 13 2.25 -8.51 -7.26
CA GLU A 13 1.12 -9.24 -6.66
C GLU A 13 1.46 -9.74 -5.25
N LYS A 14 2.68 -10.26 -5.06
CA LYS A 14 3.16 -10.70 -3.75
C LYS A 14 3.15 -9.53 -2.76
N GLU A 15 3.75 -8.40 -3.13
CA GLU A 15 3.78 -7.20 -2.29
C GLU A 15 2.36 -6.70 -1.98
N TYR A 16 1.45 -6.72 -2.97
CA TYR A 16 0.05 -6.35 -2.78
C TYR A 16 -0.62 -7.20 -1.68
N GLN A 17 -0.42 -8.52 -1.71
CA GLN A 17 -1.01 -9.41 -0.70
C GLN A 17 -0.40 -9.19 0.69
N GLU A 18 0.91 -8.95 0.76
CA GLU A 18 1.59 -8.64 2.02
C GLU A 18 1.07 -7.33 2.63
N VAL A 19 1.02 -6.24 1.86
CA VAL A 19 0.50 -4.94 2.31
C VAL A 19 -0.96 -5.06 2.73
N LYS A 20 -1.80 -5.75 1.96
CA LYS A 20 -3.19 -6.01 2.32
C LYS A 20 -3.32 -6.75 3.64
N GLY A 21 -2.43 -7.70 3.92
CA GLY A 21 -2.38 -8.43 5.18
C GLY A 21 -1.93 -7.58 6.38
N LEU A 22 -1.20 -6.49 6.15
CA LEU A 22 -0.73 -5.60 7.21
C LEU A 22 -1.77 -4.58 7.67
N ILE A 23 -2.68 -4.14 6.79
CA ILE A 23 -3.68 -3.10 7.12
C ILE A 23 -4.44 -3.37 8.44
N PRO A 24 -4.90 -4.60 8.75
CA PRO A 24 -5.59 -4.88 10.02
C PRO A 24 -4.76 -4.62 11.28
N ALA A 25 -3.42 -4.64 11.19
CA ALA A 25 -2.53 -4.43 12.33
C ALA A 25 -2.55 -2.99 12.85
N ILE A 26 -3.09 -2.02 12.09
CA ILE A 26 -3.29 -0.63 12.57
C ILE A 26 -4.11 -0.60 13.86
N LYS A 27 -5.07 -1.53 14.00
CA LYS A 27 -5.92 -1.65 15.20
C LYS A 27 -5.15 -1.90 16.49
N GLU A 28 -3.90 -2.37 16.41
CA GLU A 28 -3.07 -2.56 17.60
C GLU A 28 -2.74 -1.24 18.31
N PHE A 29 -2.77 -0.11 17.57
CA PHE A 29 -2.46 1.23 18.07
C PHE A 29 -3.70 2.06 18.46
N GLU A 30 -4.90 1.60 18.12
CA GLU A 30 -6.16 2.31 18.35
C GLU A 30 -6.36 2.59 19.86
N GLY A 31 -6.56 3.86 20.21
CA GLY A 31 -6.74 4.31 21.60
C GLY A 31 -5.48 4.27 22.49
N LYS A 32 -4.32 3.84 21.97
CA LYS A 32 -3.09 3.66 22.74
C LYS A 32 -2.02 4.72 22.51
N LEU A 33 -2.22 5.62 21.54
CA LEU A 33 -1.21 6.62 21.14
C LEU A 33 -0.75 7.54 22.28
N SER A 34 -1.57 7.72 23.32
CA SER A 34 -1.25 8.54 24.50
C SER A 34 -0.57 7.76 25.63
N GLU A 35 -0.43 6.43 25.54
CA GLU A 35 0.13 5.60 26.60
C GLU A 35 1.63 5.89 26.82
N SER A 36 2.38 6.15 25.75
CA SER A 36 3.80 6.51 25.84
C SER A 36 4.34 7.10 24.53
N ALA A 37 5.48 7.80 24.62
CA ALA A 37 6.22 8.25 23.43
C ALA A 37 6.71 7.08 22.56
N ASP A 38 7.00 5.92 23.15
CA ASP A 38 7.40 4.70 22.43
C ASP A 38 6.23 4.12 21.62
N THR A 39 5.02 4.10 22.20
CA THR A 39 3.81 3.67 21.50
C THR A 39 3.51 4.55 20.29
N LEU A 40 3.58 5.89 20.48
CA LEU A 40 3.40 6.84 19.38
C LEU A 40 4.45 6.65 18.29
N TYR A 41 5.72 6.51 18.67
CA TYR A 41 6.82 6.28 17.72
C TYR A 41 6.60 5.03 16.87
N LYS A 42 6.22 3.91 17.51
CA LYS A 42 5.92 2.66 16.79
C LYS A 42 4.75 2.79 15.83
N ALA A 43 3.70 3.51 16.23
CA ALA A 43 2.54 3.75 15.37
C ALA A 43 2.93 4.57 14.12
N LEU A 44 3.70 5.65 14.29
CA LEU A 44 4.20 6.47 13.17
C LEU A 44 5.14 5.68 12.25
N GLN A 45 6.05 4.87 12.81
CA GLN A 45 6.90 4.00 11.98
C GLN A 45 6.09 2.99 11.17
N PHE A 46 5.04 2.42 11.77
CA PHE A 46 4.16 1.48 11.08
C PHE A 46 3.41 2.18 9.93
N GLU A 47 2.86 3.37 10.19
CA GLU A 47 2.18 4.19 9.20
C GLU A 47 3.10 4.54 8.03
N ASP A 48 4.31 5.04 8.31
CA ASP A 48 5.31 5.40 7.30
C ASP A 48 5.66 4.19 6.41
N GLN A 49 5.93 3.03 7.02
CA GLN A 49 6.25 1.80 6.29
C GLN A 49 5.08 1.35 5.41
N LEU A 50 3.85 1.42 5.93
CA LEU A 50 2.66 1.03 5.19
C LEU A 50 2.45 1.96 3.97
N LEU A 51 2.52 3.27 4.18
CA LEU A 51 2.32 4.27 3.14
C LEU A 51 3.42 4.24 2.08
N GLU A 52 4.68 3.99 2.46
CA GLU A 52 5.78 3.81 1.50
C GLU A 52 5.52 2.63 0.56
N ARG A 53 5.13 1.47 1.12
CA ARG A 53 4.83 0.26 0.34
C ARG A 53 3.63 0.45 -0.58
N ILE A 54 2.57 1.10 -0.09
CA ILE A 54 1.41 1.47 -0.91
C ILE A 54 1.82 2.43 -2.05
N GLY A 55 2.69 3.40 -1.77
CA GLY A 55 3.20 4.34 -2.77
C GLY A 55 3.95 3.64 -3.90
N LYS A 56 4.80 2.66 -3.60
CA LYS A 56 5.49 1.82 -4.60
C LYS A 56 4.51 1.04 -5.45
N LEU A 57 3.57 0.33 -4.82
CA LEU A 57 2.54 -0.45 -5.51
C LEU A 57 1.68 0.42 -6.44
N TYR A 58 1.26 1.60 -5.98
CA TYR A 58 0.46 2.54 -6.75
C TYR A 58 1.25 3.08 -7.95
N THR A 59 2.49 3.51 -7.72
CA THR A 59 3.34 4.06 -8.78
C THR A 59 3.53 3.05 -9.92
N TYR A 60 3.79 1.79 -9.58
CA TYR A 60 3.92 0.74 -10.60
C TYR A 60 2.62 0.53 -11.37
N SER A 61 1.50 0.26 -10.69
CA SER A 61 0.22 -0.03 -11.36
C SER A 61 -0.27 1.14 -12.22
N HIS A 62 -0.17 2.36 -11.70
CA HIS A 62 -0.65 3.56 -12.37
C HIS A 62 0.18 3.85 -13.63
N MET A 63 1.50 3.77 -13.53
CA MET A 63 2.36 4.00 -14.70
C MET A 63 2.25 2.88 -15.74
N ARG A 64 2.01 1.61 -15.34
CA ARG A 64 1.72 0.52 -16.29
C ARG A 64 0.40 0.74 -17.01
N TYR A 65 -0.61 1.26 -16.32
CA TYR A 65 -1.88 1.65 -16.93
C TYR A 65 -1.68 2.81 -17.93
N ASP A 66 -0.90 3.83 -17.57
CA ASP A 66 -0.63 4.97 -18.45
C ASP A 66 0.13 4.60 -19.73
N GLN A 67 0.90 3.50 -19.73
CA GLN A 67 1.58 3.01 -20.94
C GLN A 67 0.58 2.55 -22.03
N ASP A 68 -0.52 1.93 -21.63
CA ASP A 68 -1.62 1.55 -22.50
C ASP A 68 -2.92 1.49 -21.70
N SER A 69 -3.67 2.58 -21.74
CA SER A 69 -4.92 2.71 -21.00
C SER A 69 -6.06 1.85 -21.57
N THR A 70 -5.84 1.15 -22.69
CA THR A 70 -6.80 0.17 -23.25
C THR A 70 -6.54 -1.26 -22.78
N ASN A 71 -5.41 -1.50 -22.09
CA ASN A 71 -5.05 -2.80 -21.55
C ASN A 71 -5.82 -3.09 -20.25
N SER A 72 -6.79 -4.00 -20.33
CA SER A 72 -7.66 -4.38 -19.21
C SER A 72 -6.91 -5.02 -18.03
N PHE A 73 -5.75 -5.63 -18.27
CA PHE A 73 -4.92 -6.19 -17.20
C PHE A 73 -4.37 -5.09 -16.29
N TYR A 74 -3.78 -4.04 -16.87
CA TYR A 74 -3.22 -2.93 -16.08
C TYR A 74 -4.28 -1.98 -15.54
N GLN A 75 -5.43 -1.83 -16.20
CA GLN A 75 -6.63 -1.23 -15.60
C GLN A 75 -7.00 -1.93 -14.29
N GLY A 76 -7.03 -3.28 -14.30
CA GLY A 76 -7.34 -4.07 -13.12
C GLY A 76 -6.33 -3.90 -11.99
N LEU A 77 -5.03 -3.79 -12.29
CA LEU A 77 -4.01 -3.53 -11.26
C LEU A 77 -4.16 -2.14 -10.63
N ASP A 78 -4.44 -1.12 -11.44
CA ASP A 78 -4.65 0.26 -10.97
C ASP A 78 -5.92 0.38 -10.11
N ASP A 79 -7.01 -0.26 -10.50
CA ASP A 79 -8.26 -0.31 -9.72
C ASP A 79 -8.08 -1.03 -8.38
N ARG A 80 -7.35 -2.16 -8.37
CA ARG A 80 -7.00 -2.87 -7.12
C ARG A 80 -6.18 -1.98 -6.19
N MET A 81 -5.25 -1.19 -6.72
CA MET A 81 -4.49 -0.25 -5.89
C MET A 81 -5.32 0.87 -5.30
N LYS A 82 -6.20 1.48 -6.09
CA LYS A 82 -7.13 2.50 -5.59
C LYS A 82 -7.99 1.95 -4.45
N ASN A 83 -8.46 0.71 -4.59
CA ASN A 83 -9.23 0.05 -3.55
C ASN A 83 -8.40 -0.24 -2.28
N LEU A 84 -7.17 -0.74 -2.43
CA LEU A 84 -6.26 -0.99 -1.31
C LEU A 84 -5.93 0.31 -0.56
N TYR A 85 -5.61 1.38 -1.30
CA TYR A 85 -5.36 2.70 -0.72
C TYR A 85 -6.57 3.21 0.07
N SER A 86 -7.78 3.08 -0.47
CA SER A 86 -9.00 3.45 0.25
C SER A 86 -9.20 2.66 1.54
N GLN A 87 -8.86 1.37 1.56
CA GLN A 87 -8.93 0.55 2.77
C GLN A 87 -7.89 1.00 3.82
N ALA A 88 -6.66 1.27 3.40
CA ALA A 88 -5.61 1.76 4.28
C ALA A 88 -5.95 3.13 4.87
N ALA A 89 -6.40 4.08 4.04
CA ALA A 89 -6.82 5.40 4.49
C ALA A 89 -7.96 5.33 5.50
N SER A 90 -8.94 4.45 5.28
CA SER A 90 -10.03 4.23 6.24
C SER A 90 -9.59 3.59 7.55
N ALA A 91 -8.48 2.85 7.56
CA ALA A 91 -7.96 2.20 8.76
C ALA A 91 -7.05 3.13 9.57
N LEU A 92 -6.41 4.10 8.91
CA LEU A 92 -5.56 5.14 9.53
C LEU A 92 -6.34 6.35 10.05
N ALA A 93 -7.57 6.56 9.58
CA ALA A 93 -8.46 7.66 10.00
C ALA A 93 -9.07 7.43 11.39
#